data_AF-A0A543IGX6-F1
#
_entry.id   AF-A0A543IGX6-F1
#
_cell.length_a   1.000
_cell.length_b   1.000
_cell.length_c   1.000
_cell.angle_alpha   90.00
_cell.angle_beta   90.00
_cell.angle_gamma   90.00
#
_symmetry.space_group_name_H-M   'P 1'
#
loop_
_entity.id
_entity.type
_entity.pdbx_description
1 polymer ?
#
loop_
_entity_poly.entity_id
_entity_poly.type
_entity_poly.pdbx_seq_one_letter_code
_entity_poly.pdbx_strand_id
1 'polypeptide(L)'
;MITVLALVSLVALFGLCLPSLLRPMPPRPDRAPPEETAPPAHPESMTAELDPGDEEYLAFLADALWPEDEYAELEHTTDGEEESGGSGSGMRL
;
A
#
# COMPACT_ATOMS: atom_id res chain seq x y z
N MET A 1 4.07 -4.34 -40.00
CA MET A 1 5.45 -4.32 -39.45
C MET A 1 5.43 -3.99 -37.96
N ILE A 2 4.83 -2.88 -37.55
CA ILE A 2 4.69 -2.49 -36.13
C ILE A 2 4.02 -3.59 -35.28
N THR A 3 2.96 -4.22 -35.79
CA THR A 3 2.25 -5.30 -35.09
C THR A 3 3.13 -6.52 -34.82
N VAL A 4 4.00 -6.90 -35.76
CA VAL A 4 4.93 -8.03 -35.59
C VAL A 4 5.99 -7.70 -34.54
N LEU A 5 6.53 -6.47 -34.57
CA LEU A 5 7.47 -6.00 -33.57
C LEU A 5 6.84 -5.94 -32.18
N ALA A 6 5.61 -5.46 -32.08
CA ALA A 6 4.86 -5.40 -30.82
C ALA A 6 4.63 -6.80 -30.23
N LEU A 7 4.26 -7.78 -31.06
CA LEU A 7 4.08 -9.17 -30.60
C LEU A 7 5.39 -9.81 -30.13
N VAL A 8 6.50 -9.58 -30.84
CA VAL A 8 7.82 -10.07 -30.43
C VAL A 8 8.27 -9.44 -29.11
N SER A 9 8.09 -8.13 -28.95
CA SER A 9 8.39 -7.44 -27.69
C SER A 9 7.52 -7.94 -26.55
N LEU A 10 6.22 -8.18 -26.78
CA LEU A 10 5.32 -8.68 -25.74
C LEU A 10 5.74 -10.09 -25.28
N VAL A 11 6.08 -10.98 -26.21
CA VAL A 11 6.58 -12.33 -25.88
C VAL A 11 7.90 -12.27 -25.11
N ALA A 12 8.82 -11.39 -25.50
CA ALA A 12 10.10 -11.21 -24.82
C ALA A 12 9.93 -10.64 -23.40
N LEU A 13 9.07 -9.63 -23.25
CA LEU A 13 8.74 -9.03 -21.95
C LEU A 13 8.09 -10.06 -21.03
N PHE A 14 7.11 -10.81 -21.56
CA PHE A 14 6.42 -11.85 -20.80
C PHE A 14 7.39 -12.94 -20.34
N GLY A 15 8.29 -13.41 -21.21
CA GLY A 15 9.31 -14.40 -20.85
C GLY A 15 10.30 -13.92 -19.79
N LEU A 16 10.64 -12.63 -19.78
CA LEU A 16 11.53 -12.02 -18.78
C LEU A 16 10.83 -11.76 -17.44
N CYS A 17 9.59 -11.27 -17.47
CA CYS A 17 8.86 -10.86 -16.28
C CYS A 17 8.14 -12.02 -15.56
N LEU A 18 7.68 -13.05 -16.28
CA LEU A 18 6.99 -14.21 -15.68
C LEU A 18 7.74 -14.85 -14.51
N PRO A 19 9.05 -15.14 -14.59
CA PRO A 19 9.76 -15.76 -13.48
C PRO A 19 9.82 -14.87 -12.24
N SER A 20 9.86 -13.54 -12.41
CA SER A 20 9.81 -12.58 -11.29
C SER A 20 8.41 -12.49 -10.68
N LEU A 21 7.35 -12.56 -11.49
CA LEU A 21 5.95 -12.56 -11.03
C LEU A 21 5.56 -13.86 -10.33
N LEU A 22 6.17 -14.97 -10.73
CA LEU A 22 5.94 -16.30 -10.14
C LEU A 22 6.89 -16.60 -8.98
N ARG A 23 7.72 -15.64 -8.56
CA ARG A 23 8.66 -15.84 -7.48
C ARG A 23 7.87 -16.15 -6.21
N PRO A 24 8.04 -17.34 -5.62
CA PRO A 24 7.30 -17.71 -4.42
C PRO A 24 7.61 -16.72 -3.31
N MET A 25 6.58 -16.12 -2.72
CA MET A 25 6.72 -15.32 -1.52
C MET A 25 7.42 -16.17 -0.45
N PRO A 26 8.47 -15.66 0.22
CA PRO A 26 9.12 -16.43 1.27
C PRO A 26 8.09 -16.85 2.32
N PRO A 27 8.19 -18.07 2.87
CA PRO A 27 7.23 -18.54 3.86
C PRO A 27 7.19 -17.55 5.01
N ARG A 28 5.99 -16.98 5.25
CA ARG A 28 5.71 -16.14 6.39
C ARG A 28 6.11 -16.92 7.66
N PRO A 29 6.86 -16.32 8.60
CA PRO A 29 7.11 -16.96 9.88
C PRO A 29 5.78 -17.38 10.47
N ASP A 30 5.69 -18.64 10.88
CA ASP A 30 4.48 -19.28 11.40
C ASP A 30 4.08 -18.56 12.70
N ARG A 31 3.28 -17.49 12.58
CA ARG A 31 2.75 -16.76 13.73
C ARG A 31 1.58 -17.61 14.21
N ALA A 32 1.82 -18.38 15.29
CA ALA A 32 0.78 -19.07 16.02
C ALA A 32 -0.44 -18.13 16.21
N PRO A 33 -1.68 -18.66 16.16
CA PRO A 33 -2.87 -17.84 16.33
C PRO A 33 -2.71 -17.01 17.60
N PRO A 34 -2.83 -15.67 17.54
CA PRO A 34 -2.75 -14.87 18.74
C PRO A 34 -3.90 -15.31 19.67
N GLU A 35 -3.58 -15.65 20.92
CA GLU A 35 -4.60 -15.80 21.94
C GLU A 35 -5.45 -14.54 21.96
N GLU A 36 -6.77 -14.73 21.96
CA GLU A 36 -7.82 -13.76 21.63
C GLU A 36 -8.01 -12.66 22.69
N THR A 37 -6.96 -12.31 23.43
CA THR A 37 -7.00 -11.38 24.58
C THR A 37 -6.42 -9.99 24.31
N ALA A 38 -5.89 -9.73 23.11
CA ALA A 38 -5.41 -8.41 22.73
C ALA A 38 -6.34 -7.75 21.68
N PRO A 39 -6.67 -6.45 21.79
CA PRO A 39 -7.37 -5.73 20.73
C PRO A 39 -6.62 -5.90 19.40
N PRO A 40 -7.31 -5.92 18.25
CA PRO A 40 -6.70 -6.23 16.96
C PRO A 40 -5.55 -5.26 16.72
N ALA A 41 -4.33 -5.72 16.94
CA ALA A 41 -3.13 -4.97 16.60
C ALA A 41 -3.23 -4.74 15.09
N HIS A 42 -3.43 -3.49 14.69
CA HIS A 42 -3.34 -3.11 13.29
C HIS A 42 -2.04 -3.70 12.78
N PRO A 43 -2.05 -4.50 11.70
CA PRO A 43 -0.84 -5.16 11.23
C PRO A 43 0.20 -4.07 10.99
N GLU A 44 1.23 -4.03 11.83
CA GLU A 44 2.30 -3.06 11.74
C GLU A 44 2.83 -3.05 10.29
N SER A 45 2.53 -1.95 9.58
CA SER A 45 2.84 -1.63 8.19
C SER A 45 2.97 -2.83 7.23
N MET A 46 1.89 -3.13 6.50
CA MET A 46 1.87 -4.14 5.44
C MET A 46 2.39 -3.58 4.10
N THR A 47 3.43 -2.75 4.14
CA THR A 47 4.15 -2.27 2.96
C THR A 47 5.36 -3.16 2.76
N ALA A 48 5.36 -3.95 1.69
CA ALA A 48 6.56 -4.69 1.31
C ALA A 48 7.66 -3.67 0.95
N GLU A 49 8.88 -3.88 1.46
CA GLU A 49 10.06 -3.15 1.01
C GLU A 49 10.27 -3.47 -0.48
N LEU A 50 10.24 -2.44 -1.33
CA LEU A 50 10.39 -2.57 -2.78
C LEU A 50 11.85 -2.38 -3.18
N ASP A 51 12.22 -2.87 -4.37
CA ASP A 51 13.49 -2.51 -4.96
C ASP A 51 13.42 -1.04 -5.42
N PRO A 52 14.51 -0.25 -5.34
CA PRO A 52 14.49 1.15 -5.75
C PRO A 52 13.98 1.37 -7.19
N GLY A 53 14.26 0.44 -8.11
CA GLY A 53 13.75 0.54 -9.48
C GLY A 53 12.23 0.36 -9.58
N ASP A 54 11.65 -0.49 -8.72
CA ASP A 54 10.21 -0.71 -8.68
C ASP A 54 9.49 0.50 -8.06
N GLU A 55 10.08 1.14 -7.04
CA GLU A 55 9.56 2.39 -6.47
C GLU A 55 9.53 3.52 -7.50
N GLU A 56 10.63 3.72 -8.24
CA GLU A 56 10.71 4.73 -9.30
C GLU A 56 9.71 4.46 -10.43
N TYR A 57 9.54 3.19 -10.82
CA TYR A 57 8.56 2.80 -11.84
C TYR A 57 7.13 3.11 -11.39
N LEU A 58 6.78 2.77 -10.15
CA LEU A 58 5.45 3.03 -9.61
C LEU A 58 5.19 4.53 -9.45
N ALA A 59 6.19 5.33 -9.05
CA ALA A 59 6.09 6.77 -8.98
C ALA A 59 5.84 7.41 -10.36
N PHE A 60 6.59 6.98 -11.38
CA PHE A 60 6.37 7.41 -12.77
C PHE A 60 4.98 7.02 -13.29
N LEU A 61 4.53 5.82 -12.96
CA LEU A 61 3.21 5.34 -13.37
C LEU A 61 2.09 6.12 -12.71
N ALA A 62 2.22 6.45 -11.41
CA ALA A 62 1.26 7.25 -10.68
C ALA A 62 1.13 8.66 -11.28
N ASP A 63 2.26 9.33 -11.57
CA ASP A 63 2.28 10.64 -12.23
C ASP A 63 1.52 10.65 -13.57
N ALA A 64 1.66 9.57 -14.35
CA ALA A 64 1.03 9.46 -15.66
C ALA A 64 -0.47 9.10 -15.60
N LEU A 65 -0.89 8.27 -14.64
CA LEU A 65 -2.26 7.75 -14.55
C LEU A 65 -3.16 8.55 -13.62
N TRP A 66 -2.58 9.33 -12.72
CA TRP A 66 -3.32 10.10 -11.73
C TRP A 66 -2.88 11.57 -11.68
N PRO A 67 -3.09 12.34 -12.77
CA PRO A 67 -2.65 13.73 -12.86
C PRO A 67 -3.33 14.69 -11.86
N GLU A 68 -4.56 14.36 -11.43
CA GLU A 68 -5.31 15.09 -10.41
C GLU A 68 -5.43 14.24 -9.13
N ASP A 69 -4.29 13.95 -8.49
CA ASP A 69 -4.28 13.15 -7.25
C ASP A 69 -4.93 13.92 -6.09
N GLU A 70 -6.25 13.78 -5.99
CA GLU A 70 -7.11 14.31 -4.92
C GLU A 70 -6.65 13.88 -3.51
N TYR A 71 -5.83 12.83 -3.39
CA TYR A 71 -5.24 12.37 -2.13
C TYR A 71 -3.78 12.80 -1.92
N ALA A 72 -3.12 13.36 -2.93
CA ALA A 72 -1.80 14.00 -2.77
C ALA A 72 -1.92 15.35 -2.05
N GLU A 73 -3.08 15.98 -2.12
CA GLU A 73 -3.41 17.12 -1.26
C GLU A 73 -3.63 16.60 0.17
N LEU A 74 -2.60 16.72 1.03
CA LEU A 74 -2.79 16.67 2.47
C LEU A 74 -3.81 17.75 2.83
N GLU A 75 -5.06 17.36 3.10
CA GLU A 75 -5.99 18.23 3.82
C GLU A 75 -5.35 18.57 5.16
N HIS A 76 -4.69 19.73 5.22
CA HIS A 76 -4.09 20.25 6.43
C HIS A 76 -5.24 20.77 7.31
N THR A 77 -6.02 19.85 7.90
CA THR A 77 -6.98 20.24 8.93
C THR A 77 -6.16 20.73 10.12
N THR A 78 -6.19 22.04 10.31
CA THR A 78 -5.59 22.72 11.46
C THR A 78 -6.52 22.64 12.68
N ASP A 79 -7.34 21.60 12.81
CA ASP A 79 -8.20 21.38 13.97
C ASP A 79 -7.55 20.35 14.89
N GLY A 80 -6.48 20.81 15.54
CA GLY A 80 -6.06 20.24 16.80
C GLY A 80 -7.18 20.41 17.83
N GLU A 81 -8.10 19.47 17.89
CA GLU A 81 -8.96 19.24 19.04
C GLU A 81 -8.75 17.81 19.54
N GLU A 82 -7.73 17.69 20.37
CA GLU A 82 -7.56 16.57 21.29
C GLU A 82 -8.78 16.58 22.22
N GLU A 83 -9.78 15.75 21.93
CA GLU A 83 -10.87 15.48 22.87
C GLU A 83 -10.29 14.68 24.04
N SER A 84 -9.69 15.41 24.98
CA SER A 84 -9.24 14.93 26.26
C SER A 84 -10.46 14.46 27.05
N GLY A 85 -10.49 13.15 27.30
CA GLY A 85 -11.62 12.47 27.92
C GLY A 85 -12.03 13.04 29.28
N GLY A 86 -13.34 13.03 29.51
CA GLY A 86 -13.96 12.75 30.80
C GLY A 86 -13.92 13.87 31.84
N SER A 87 -15.05 14.53 32.05
CA SER A 87 -15.49 14.84 33.41
C SER A 87 -17.01 14.89 33.47
N GLY A 88 -17.58 13.94 34.23
CA GLY A 88 -19.01 13.83 34.44
C GLY A 88 -19.61 15.10 35.03
N SER A 89 -20.68 15.59 34.43
CA SER A 89 -21.61 16.51 35.09
C SER A 89 -23.00 16.34 34.48
N GLY A 90 -23.59 15.17 34.72
CA GLY A 90 -25.01 14.93 34.52
C GLY A 90 -25.80 15.24 35.79
N MET A 91 -25.76 16.48 36.26
CA MET A 91 -26.67 16.97 37.29
C MET A 91 -27.72 17.86 36.62
N ARG A 92 -28.93 17.31 36.42
CA ARG A 92 -30.13 18.10 36.23
C ARG A 92 -31.21 17.61 37.20
N LEU A 93 -31.45 18.45 38.20
CA LEU A 93 -32.69 18.55 38.98
C LEU A 93 -33.84 18.98 38.06
#